data_AF-A0A851DKG6-F1
#
_entry.id   AF-A0A851DKG6-F1
#
_cell.length_a   1.000
_cell.length_b   1.000
_cell.length_c   1.000
_cell.angle_alpha   90.00
_cell.angle_beta   90.00
_cell.angle_gamma   90.00
#
_symmetry.space_group_name_H-M   'P 1'
#
loop_
_entity.id
_entity.type
_entity.pdbx_description
1 polymer ?
#
loop_
_entity_poly.entity_id
_entity_poly.type
_entity_poly.pdbx_seq_one_letter_code
_entity_poly.pdbx_strand_id
1 'polypeptide(L)'
;MPLHSARAAALLAWVNSTKVCTDPLDDLSQLQDCSVFLRIINKIHRSEEGESMLEQPLPERISFICGFLQKHCKHKSAAENLVSAQNLQEGEELALAKVAVLLLYHTSMSCKSPGDWNEFDYKTQVELASILKFVLDNEESLNENLEMFLQRKGEHQALALCASSSSSSSSEEHSPLLSLPHRREVRFLELQKIASSSGANSMLPGSPSSPMGDVMQTPQFQLRRLKKQLAVERENREELEVELAESCKLITEKEAQITMMQQRIDRLALLNEKQAADQPEPKEMEDLREKNE
;
A
#
# COMPACT_ATOMS: atom_id res chain seq x y z
N MET A 1 -6.69 3.23 -30.19
CA MET A 1 -7.82 2.27 -30.27
C MET A 1 -8.72 2.52 -29.07
N PRO A 2 -10.04 2.42 -29.17
CA PRO A 2 -10.94 2.72 -28.05
C PRO A 2 -10.77 1.69 -26.92
N LEU A 3 -11.01 2.13 -25.69
CA LEU A 3 -10.97 1.31 -24.49
C LEU A 3 -12.06 0.22 -24.53
N HIS A 4 -11.76 -0.97 -24.01
CA HIS A 4 -12.74 -2.05 -23.94
C HIS A 4 -13.88 -1.72 -22.97
N SER A 5 -15.11 -1.62 -23.47
CA SER A 5 -16.28 -1.15 -22.71
C SER A 5 -16.55 -1.93 -21.42
N ALA A 6 -16.38 -3.26 -21.43
CA ALA A 6 -16.59 -4.07 -20.22
C ALA A 6 -15.56 -3.78 -19.13
N ARG A 7 -14.31 -3.47 -19.51
CA ARG A 7 -13.25 -3.12 -18.55
C ARG A 7 -13.44 -1.71 -18.02
N ALA A 8 -13.83 -0.78 -18.90
CA ALA A 8 -14.19 0.57 -18.51
C ALA A 8 -15.34 0.57 -17.48
N ALA A 9 -16.41 -0.17 -17.77
CA ALA A 9 -17.57 -0.31 -16.89
C ALA A 9 -17.18 -0.97 -15.54
N ALA A 10 -16.35 -2.02 -15.57
CA ALA A 10 -15.90 -2.66 -14.34
C ALA A 10 -15.02 -1.75 -13.48
N LEU A 11 -14.13 -0.96 -14.10
CA LEU A 11 -13.31 0.04 -13.41
C LEU A 11 -14.17 1.15 -12.81
N LEU A 12 -15.16 1.66 -13.54
CA LEU A 12 -16.11 2.66 -13.03
C LEU A 12 -16.94 2.12 -11.86
N ALA A 13 -17.44 0.89 -11.97
CA ALA A 13 -18.15 0.24 -10.88
C ALA A 13 -17.27 0.16 -9.62
N TRP A 14 -15.99 -0.21 -9.79
CA TRP A 14 -15.03 -0.19 -8.68
C TRP A 14 -14.80 1.21 -8.11
N VAL A 15 -14.58 2.22 -8.95
CA VAL A 15 -14.40 3.60 -8.47
C VAL A 15 -15.61 4.05 -7.65
N ASN A 16 -16.83 3.78 -8.12
CA ASN A 16 -18.06 4.12 -7.41
C ASN A 16 -18.19 3.38 -6.06
N SER A 17 -17.73 2.13 -5.96
CA SER A 17 -17.78 1.40 -4.69
C SER A 17 -16.81 1.93 -3.63
N THR A 18 -15.79 2.72 -4.04
CA THR A 18 -14.87 3.33 -3.08
C THR A 18 -15.56 4.36 -2.17
N LYS A 19 -16.79 4.82 -2.51
CA LYS A 19 -17.60 5.82 -1.77
C LYS A 19 -16.83 7.12 -1.51
N VAL A 20 -15.94 7.45 -2.43
CA VAL A 20 -15.10 8.66 -2.40
C VAL A 20 -15.81 9.87 -3.05
N CYS A 21 -16.79 9.60 -3.91
CA CYS A 21 -17.68 10.61 -4.47
C CYS A 21 -19.08 10.46 -3.86
N THR A 22 -19.76 11.60 -3.72
CA THR A 22 -21.16 11.67 -3.29
C THR A 22 -22.11 11.16 -4.35
N ASP A 23 -21.80 11.47 -5.62
CA ASP A 23 -22.59 11.08 -6.77
C ASP A 23 -21.88 9.97 -7.57
N PRO A 24 -22.61 8.95 -8.03
CA PRO A 24 -22.05 7.91 -8.90
C PRO A 24 -21.55 8.50 -10.22
N LEU A 25 -20.40 8.01 -10.69
CA LEU A 25 -19.86 8.35 -11.99
C LEU A 25 -20.42 7.41 -13.05
N ASP A 26 -20.82 7.98 -14.18
CA ASP A 26 -21.36 7.27 -15.34
C ASP A 26 -20.28 7.06 -16.43
N ASP A 27 -19.23 7.88 -16.44
CA ASP A 27 -18.19 7.84 -17.46
C ASP A 27 -16.78 8.11 -16.91
N LEU A 28 -15.76 7.52 -17.54
CA LEU A 28 -14.36 7.68 -17.14
C LEU A 28 -13.86 9.11 -17.34
N SER A 29 -14.41 9.84 -18.32
CA SER A 29 -14.07 11.25 -18.54
C SER A 29 -14.29 12.13 -17.30
N GLN A 30 -15.21 11.75 -16.41
CA GLN A 30 -15.47 12.45 -15.16
C GLN A 30 -14.30 12.35 -14.16
N LEU A 31 -13.33 11.47 -14.39
CA LEU A 31 -12.11 11.33 -13.59
C LEU A 31 -10.99 12.27 -14.05
N GLN A 32 -11.19 13.04 -15.12
CA GLN A 32 -10.17 13.91 -15.71
C GLN A 32 -9.67 14.98 -14.72
N ASP A 33 -10.52 15.44 -13.79
CA ASP A 33 -10.16 16.42 -12.78
C ASP A 33 -9.17 15.90 -11.71
N CYS A 34 -8.88 14.58 -11.75
CA CYS A 34 -8.00 13.85 -10.86
C CYS A 34 -8.42 13.88 -9.37
N SER A 35 -9.54 14.51 -9.01
CA SER A 35 -9.94 14.70 -7.61
C SER A 35 -10.32 13.38 -6.95
N VAL A 36 -11.00 12.52 -7.71
CA VAL A 36 -11.40 11.18 -7.27
C VAL A 36 -10.19 10.29 -7.02
N PHE A 37 -9.19 10.34 -7.91
CA PHE A 37 -7.95 9.58 -7.75
C PHE A 37 -7.18 10.02 -6.50
N LEU A 38 -7.07 11.33 -6.25
CA LEU A 38 -6.42 11.85 -5.04
C LEU A 38 -7.10 11.35 -3.76
N ARG A 39 -8.43 11.43 -3.69
CA ARG A 39 -9.16 10.93 -2.52
C ARG A 39 -9.06 9.40 -2.36
N ILE A 40 -9.00 8.63 -3.45
CA ILE A 40 -8.70 7.19 -3.38
C ILE A 40 -7.30 6.97 -2.80
N ILE A 41 -6.30 7.73 -3.24
CA ILE A 41 -4.92 7.66 -2.70
C ILE A 41 -4.91 7.96 -1.20
N ASN A 42 -5.61 9.02 -0.76
CA ASN A 42 -5.77 9.35 0.67
C ASN A 42 -6.37 8.19 1.45
N LYS A 43 -7.40 7.53 0.91
CA LYS A 43 -8.02 6.38 1.55
C LYS A 43 -7.06 5.18 1.70
N ILE A 44 -6.16 4.97 0.75
CA ILE A 44 -5.16 3.89 0.79
C ILE A 44 -4.10 4.16 1.85
N HIS A 45 -3.55 5.38 1.91
CA HIS A 45 -2.39 5.70 2.76
C HIS A 45 -2.75 6.38 4.09
N ARG A 46 -3.99 6.85 4.26
CA ARG A 46 -4.42 7.69 5.39
C ARG A 46 -3.46 8.88 5.63
N SER A 47 -2.86 9.38 4.55
CA SER A 47 -1.97 10.55 4.57
C SER A 47 -2.80 11.81 4.36
N GLU A 48 -2.43 12.90 5.05
CA GLU A 48 -3.05 14.22 4.87
C GLU A 48 -2.54 14.94 3.62
N GLU A 49 -1.48 14.42 2.97
CA GLU A 49 -0.84 15.05 1.81
C GLU A 49 -1.82 15.25 0.64
N GLY A 50 -2.69 14.29 0.34
CA GLY A 50 -3.58 14.43 -0.80
C GLY A 50 -4.79 15.32 -0.55
N GLU A 51 -5.15 15.66 0.70
CA GLU A 51 -6.16 16.70 0.98
C GLU A 51 -5.61 18.08 0.58
N SER A 52 -4.34 18.35 0.90
CA SER A 52 -3.66 19.59 0.48
C SER A 52 -3.51 19.73 -1.04
N MET A 53 -3.47 18.59 -1.76
CA MET A 53 -3.36 18.55 -3.22
C MET A 53 -4.69 18.78 -3.95
N LEU A 54 -5.84 18.63 -3.29
CA LEU A 54 -7.16 18.87 -3.92
C LEU A 54 -7.36 20.34 -4.32
N GLU A 55 -6.77 21.26 -3.56
CA GLU A 55 -6.84 22.70 -3.80
C GLU A 55 -5.89 23.18 -4.93
N GLN A 56 -4.93 22.34 -5.32
CA GLN A 56 -3.92 22.68 -6.32
C GLN A 56 -4.49 22.66 -7.75
N PRO A 57 -3.84 23.33 -8.73
CA PRO A 57 -4.25 23.25 -10.13
C PRO A 57 -4.04 21.85 -10.72
N LEU A 58 -4.81 21.51 -11.75
CA LEU A 58 -4.80 20.20 -12.43
C LEU A 58 -3.40 19.64 -12.75
N PRO A 59 -2.43 20.39 -13.32
CA PRO A 59 -1.10 19.84 -13.60
C PRO A 59 -0.34 19.37 -12.36
N GLU A 60 -0.51 20.04 -11.22
CA GLU A 60 0.12 19.65 -9.96
C GLU A 60 -0.52 18.38 -9.39
N ARG A 61 -1.85 18.25 -9.50
CA ARG A 61 -2.56 17.01 -9.16
C ARG A 61 -2.09 15.82 -9.99
N ILE A 62 -1.95 16.02 -11.31
CA ILE A 62 -1.45 15.00 -12.23
C ILE A 62 -0.01 14.62 -11.85
N SER A 63 0.85 15.60 -11.61
CA SER A 63 2.24 15.36 -11.20
C SER A 63 2.30 14.55 -9.89
N PHE A 64 1.46 14.87 -8.92
CA PHE A 64 1.37 14.12 -7.66
C PHE A 64 0.95 12.67 -7.91
N ILE A 65 -0.10 12.43 -8.71
CA ILE A 65 -0.57 11.08 -9.04
C ILE A 65 0.53 10.28 -9.76
N CYS A 66 1.17 10.86 -10.77
CA CYS A 66 2.25 10.19 -11.48
C CYS A 66 3.43 9.88 -10.56
N GLY A 67 3.83 10.83 -9.70
CA GLY A 67 4.88 10.63 -8.71
C GLY A 67 4.54 9.54 -7.69
N PHE A 68 3.28 9.48 -7.24
CA PHE A 68 2.77 8.43 -6.37
C PHE A 68 2.87 7.06 -7.03
N LEU A 69 2.34 6.92 -8.25
CA LEU A 69 2.38 5.66 -8.99
C LEU A 69 3.83 5.22 -9.24
N GLN A 70 4.71 6.16 -9.59
CA GLN A 70 6.12 5.88 -9.79
C GLN A 70 6.84 5.43 -8.51
N LYS A 71 6.54 6.05 -7.36
CA LYS A 71 7.09 5.65 -6.05
C LYS A 71 6.70 4.22 -5.68
N HIS A 72 5.49 3.80 -6.05
CA HIS A 72 4.94 2.49 -5.69
C HIS A 72 5.09 1.41 -6.78
N CYS A 73 5.70 1.75 -7.92
CA CYS A 73 6.15 0.79 -8.92
C CYS A 73 7.53 0.21 -8.54
N LYS A 74 7.67 -1.12 -8.55
CA LYS A 74 8.94 -1.79 -8.19
C LYS A 74 10.11 -1.47 -9.13
N HIS A 75 9.81 -1.21 -10.41
CA HIS A 75 10.83 -0.99 -11.44
C HIS A 75 10.80 0.46 -11.89
N LYS A 76 11.80 1.24 -11.44
CA LYS A 76 11.93 2.68 -11.75
C LYS A 76 11.95 2.96 -13.26
N SER A 77 12.55 2.07 -14.06
CA SER A 77 12.66 2.20 -15.52
C SER A 77 11.35 1.94 -16.28
N ALA A 78 10.42 1.15 -15.72
CA ALA A 78 9.10 0.92 -16.32
C ALA A 78 8.08 2.00 -15.94
N ALA A 79 8.36 2.74 -14.85
CA ALA A 79 7.46 3.73 -14.28
C ALA A 79 7.48 5.08 -15.01
N GLU A 80 8.61 5.46 -15.64
CA GLU A 80 8.70 6.72 -16.42
C GLU A 80 7.75 6.76 -17.62
N ASN A 81 7.23 5.62 -18.07
CA ASN A 81 6.38 5.53 -19.26
C ASN A 81 4.94 5.04 -18.99
N LEU A 82 4.59 4.71 -17.74
CA LEU A 82 3.36 3.97 -17.45
C LEU A 82 2.09 4.80 -17.64
N VAL A 83 2.16 6.09 -17.27
CA VAL A 83 1.07 7.05 -17.43
C VAL A 83 1.66 8.38 -17.90
N SER A 84 1.30 8.81 -19.11
CA SER A 84 1.71 10.11 -19.65
C SER A 84 0.90 11.22 -18.98
N ALA A 85 1.60 12.16 -18.33
CA ALA A 85 0.96 13.35 -17.73
C ALA A 85 0.21 14.19 -18.79
N GLN A 86 0.74 14.24 -20.01
CA GLN A 86 0.10 14.93 -21.13
C GLN A 86 -1.24 14.27 -21.50
N ASN A 87 -1.27 12.93 -21.60
CA ASN A 87 -2.49 12.21 -21.98
C ASN A 87 -3.57 12.30 -20.90
N LEU A 88 -3.17 12.38 -19.62
CA LEU A 88 -4.10 12.66 -18.52
C LEU A 88 -4.69 14.07 -18.61
N GLN A 89 -3.85 15.06 -18.94
CA GLN A 89 -4.29 16.44 -19.10
C GLN A 89 -5.26 16.58 -20.29
N GLU A 90 -5.01 15.85 -21.38
CA GLU A 90 -5.89 15.75 -22.55
C GLU A 90 -7.18 14.98 -22.26
N GLY A 91 -7.29 14.30 -21.12
CA GLY A 91 -8.48 13.53 -20.73
C GLY A 91 -8.64 12.23 -21.49
N GLU A 92 -7.53 11.64 -21.95
CA GLU A 92 -7.58 10.37 -22.68
C GLU A 92 -8.11 9.25 -21.77
N GLU A 93 -9.25 8.65 -22.13
CA GLU A 93 -9.89 7.58 -21.36
C GLU A 93 -8.93 6.43 -21.03
N LEU A 94 -8.01 6.11 -21.95
CA LEU A 94 -7.02 5.07 -21.75
C LEU A 94 -6.04 5.43 -20.62
N ALA A 95 -5.59 6.68 -20.56
CA ALA A 95 -4.70 7.16 -19.49
C ALA A 95 -5.41 7.12 -18.13
N LEU A 96 -6.68 7.55 -18.09
CA LEU A 96 -7.53 7.48 -16.89
C LEU A 96 -7.75 6.03 -16.45
N ALA A 97 -8.00 5.11 -17.39
CA ALA A 97 -8.15 3.69 -17.10
C ALA A 97 -6.85 3.06 -16.58
N LYS A 98 -5.68 3.44 -17.14
CA LYS A 98 -4.37 2.98 -16.62
C LYS A 98 -4.18 3.39 -15.16
N VAL A 99 -4.48 4.64 -14.81
CA VAL A 99 -4.45 5.11 -13.41
C VAL A 99 -5.41 4.31 -12.53
N ALA A 100 -6.66 4.13 -12.97
CA ALA A 100 -7.66 3.36 -12.23
C ALA A 100 -7.23 1.91 -11.97
N VAL A 101 -6.63 1.23 -12.95
CA VAL A 101 -6.09 -0.14 -12.80
C VAL A 101 -4.99 -0.20 -11.72
N LEU A 102 -4.08 0.77 -11.71
CA LEU A 102 -2.99 0.80 -10.75
C LEU A 102 -3.48 1.10 -9.33
N LEU A 103 -4.42 2.03 -9.19
CA LEU A 103 -5.06 2.32 -7.92
C LEU A 103 -5.91 1.15 -7.41
N LEU A 104 -6.60 0.43 -8.31
CA LEU A 104 -7.28 -0.83 -8.01
C LEU A 104 -6.30 -1.85 -7.44
N TYR A 105 -5.17 -2.06 -8.12
CA TYR A 105 -4.12 -2.96 -7.64
C TYR A 105 -3.61 -2.55 -6.26
N HIS A 106 -3.27 -1.28 -6.06
CA HIS A 106 -2.79 -0.80 -4.77
C HIS A 106 -3.82 -0.92 -3.66
N THR A 107 -5.10 -0.62 -3.95
CA THR A 107 -6.21 -0.80 -3.02
C THR A 107 -6.35 -2.27 -2.63
N SER A 108 -6.32 -3.18 -3.60
CA SER A 108 -6.42 -4.63 -3.34
C SER A 108 -5.29 -5.16 -2.46
N MET A 109 -4.08 -4.59 -2.59
CA MET A 109 -2.93 -4.93 -1.77
C MET A 109 -3.03 -4.37 -0.34
N SER A 110 -3.83 -3.32 -0.13
CA SER A 110 -4.05 -2.69 1.17
C SER A 110 -5.34 -3.17 1.87
N CYS A 111 -6.33 -3.70 1.13
CA CYS A 111 -7.60 -4.20 1.67
C CYS A 111 -7.38 -5.31 2.70
N LYS A 112 -8.10 -5.24 3.83
CA LYS A 112 -7.98 -6.22 4.91
C LYS A 112 -8.75 -7.51 4.61
N SER A 113 -9.92 -7.41 3.97
CA SER A 113 -10.85 -8.52 3.70
C SER A 113 -11.16 -8.70 2.21
N PRO A 114 -11.25 -9.95 1.72
CA PRO A 114 -11.77 -10.25 0.38
C PRO A 114 -13.29 -10.05 0.27
N GLY A 115 -14.01 -9.94 1.39
CA GLY A 115 -15.46 -9.74 1.43
C GLY A 115 -15.93 -8.43 0.83
N ASP A 116 -15.07 -7.41 0.81
CA ASP A 116 -15.35 -6.08 0.26
C ASP A 116 -15.66 -6.13 -1.25
N TRP A 117 -15.28 -7.21 -1.93
CA TRP A 117 -15.49 -7.42 -3.36
C TRP A 117 -16.79 -8.17 -3.69
N ASN A 118 -17.51 -8.66 -2.68
CA ASN A 118 -18.78 -9.37 -2.89
C ASN A 118 -19.94 -8.42 -3.22
N GLU A 119 -19.76 -7.11 -3.09
CA GLU A 119 -20.76 -6.10 -3.45
C GLU A 119 -20.97 -5.98 -4.97
N PHE A 120 -20.01 -6.44 -5.77
CA PHE A 120 -20.07 -6.38 -7.23
C PHE A 120 -20.85 -7.55 -7.83
N ASP A 121 -21.48 -7.32 -8.97
CA ASP A 121 -22.06 -8.39 -9.77
C ASP A 121 -20.96 -9.32 -10.32
N TYR A 122 -21.34 -10.56 -10.62
CA TYR A 122 -20.39 -11.58 -11.05
C TYR A 122 -19.59 -11.18 -12.29
N LYS A 123 -20.20 -10.48 -13.26
CA LYS A 123 -19.52 -10.06 -14.49
C LYS A 123 -18.44 -9.01 -14.19
N THR A 124 -18.78 -8.01 -13.38
CA THR A 124 -17.78 -7.03 -12.90
C THR A 124 -16.67 -7.71 -12.11
N GLN A 125 -16.98 -8.68 -11.24
CA GLN A 125 -15.96 -9.43 -10.52
C GLN A 125 -15.01 -10.19 -11.46
N VAL A 126 -15.52 -10.80 -12.53
CA VAL A 126 -14.69 -11.49 -13.53
C VAL A 126 -13.75 -10.52 -14.23
N GLU A 127 -14.26 -9.36 -14.66
CA GLU A 127 -13.44 -8.34 -15.34
C GLU A 127 -12.37 -7.77 -14.39
N LEU A 128 -12.74 -7.40 -13.16
CA LEU A 128 -11.80 -6.91 -12.15
C LEU A 128 -10.75 -7.96 -11.77
N ALA A 129 -11.15 -9.22 -11.64
CA ALA A 129 -10.23 -10.33 -11.38
C ALA A 129 -9.25 -10.52 -12.55
N SER A 130 -9.74 -10.39 -13.79
CA SER A 130 -8.89 -10.47 -14.99
C SER A 130 -7.86 -9.33 -15.04
N ILE A 131 -8.28 -8.11 -14.70
CA ILE A 131 -7.42 -6.93 -14.61
C ILE A 131 -6.35 -7.14 -13.54
N LEU A 132 -6.77 -7.56 -12.34
CA LEU A 132 -5.86 -7.75 -11.21
C LEU A 132 -4.85 -8.85 -11.50
N LYS A 133 -5.31 -9.98 -12.05
CA LYS A 133 -4.44 -11.08 -12.49
C LYS A 133 -3.45 -10.62 -13.55
N PHE A 134 -3.90 -9.85 -14.54
CA PHE A 134 -3.03 -9.29 -15.57
C PHE A 134 -1.91 -8.43 -14.97
N VAL A 135 -2.22 -7.54 -14.02
CA VAL A 135 -1.21 -6.72 -13.33
C VAL A 135 -0.24 -7.59 -12.52
N LEU A 136 -0.72 -8.66 -11.89
CA LEU A 136 0.13 -9.59 -11.15
C LEU A 136 1.11 -10.32 -12.09
N ASP A 137 0.63 -10.77 -13.24
CA ASP A 137 1.41 -11.58 -14.19
C ASP A 137 2.43 -10.73 -14.96
N ASN A 138 2.16 -9.43 -15.18
CA ASN A 138 2.96 -8.54 -16.02
C ASN A 138 3.66 -7.40 -15.24
N GLU A 139 3.88 -7.55 -13.94
CA GLU A 139 4.42 -6.48 -13.07
C GLU A 139 5.75 -5.87 -13.57
N GLU A 140 6.60 -6.68 -14.21
CA GLU A 140 7.93 -6.27 -14.70
C GLU A 140 7.89 -5.53 -16.05
N SER A 141 6.82 -5.72 -16.84
CA SER A 141 6.67 -5.21 -18.21
C SER A 141 5.29 -4.58 -18.45
N LEU A 142 4.73 -3.96 -17.40
CA LEU A 142 3.34 -3.56 -17.36
C LEU A 142 2.98 -2.53 -18.43
N ASN A 143 3.90 -1.64 -18.81
CA ASN A 143 3.61 -0.50 -19.67
C ASN A 143 3.05 -0.89 -21.05
N GLU A 144 3.83 -1.61 -21.86
CA GLU A 144 3.42 -1.97 -23.23
C GLU A 144 2.25 -2.96 -23.22
N ASN A 145 2.22 -3.85 -22.23
CA ASN A 145 1.21 -4.90 -22.15
C ASN A 145 -0.13 -4.38 -21.66
N LEU A 146 -0.16 -3.38 -20.76
CA LEU A 146 -1.41 -2.88 -20.16
C LEU A 146 -2.26 -2.14 -21.19
N GLU A 147 -1.63 -1.36 -22.06
CA GLU A 147 -2.34 -0.68 -23.15
C GLU A 147 -3.00 -1.68 -24.10
N MET A 148 -2.21 -2.65 -24.58
CA MET A 148 -2.74 -3.73 -25.42
C MET A 148 -3.82 -4.51 -24.70
N PHE A 149 -3.66 -4.79 -23.41
CA PHE A 149 -4.65 -5.49 -22.62
C PHE A 149 -5.94 -4.68 -22.57
N LEU A 150 -5.92 -3.41 -22.19
CA LEU A 150 -7.09 -2.55 -22.07
C LEU A 150 -7.84 -2.34 -23.40
N GLN A 151 -7.13 -2.33 -24.52
CA GLN A 151 -7.71 -2.14 -25.86
C GLN A 151 -8.16 -3.46 -26.53
N ARG A 152 -7.57 -4.62 -26.21
CA ARG A 152 -7.82 -5.88 -26.94
C ARG A 152 -9.08 -6.61 -26.46
N LYS A 153 -9.92 -7.00 -27.42
CA LYS A 153 -11.08 -7.89 -27.26
C LYS A 153 -10.62 -9.27 -26.80
N GLY A 154 -11.20 -9.77 -25.71
CA GLY A 154 -10.84 -11.03 -25.05
C GLY A 154 -11.28 -12.29 -25.82
N GLU A 155 -10.75 -12.54 -27.02
CA GLU A 155 -10.98 -13.81 -27.74
C GLU A 155 -9.78 -14.79 -27.65
N HIS A 156 -8.64 -14.38 -27.08
CA HIS A 156 -7.42 -15.22 -27.06
C HIS A 156 -6.84 -15.54 -25.67
N GLN A 157 -7.57 -15.33 -24.57
CA GLN A 157 -7.04 -15.68 -23.24
C GLN A 157 -7.24 -17.15 -22.84
N ALA A 158 -7.99 -17.93 -23.62
CA ALA A 158 -8.10 -19.39 -23.44
C ALA A 158 -6.97 -20.19 -24.14
N LEU A 159 -6.25 -19.59 -25.11
CA LEU A 159 -5.25 -20.32 -25.92
C LEU A 159 -3.79 -19.93 -25.63
N ALA A 160 -3.54 -18.77 -25.02
CA ALA A 160 -2.17 -18.31 -24.76
C ALA A 160 -1.44 -19.04 -23.62
N LEU A 161 -2.16 -19.79 -22.77
CA LEU A 161 -1.55 -20.63 -21.72
C LEU A 161 -0.83 -21.89 -22.27
N CYS A 162 -0.90 -22.16 -23.58
CA CYS A 162 -0.29 -23.35 -24.18
C CYS A 162 0.98 -23.09 -25.01
N ALA A 163 1.41 -21.84 -25.19
CA ALA A 163 2.53 -21.52 -26.10
C ALA A 163 3.87 -21.18 -25.42
N SER A 164 3.92 -21.07 -24.09
CA SER A 164 5.17 -20.86 -23.34
C SER A 164 5.73 -22.19 -22.84
N SER A 165 6.23 -23.00 -23.77
CA SER A 165 7.17 -24.10 -23.49
C SER A 165 8.42 -23.85 -24.32
N SER A 166 9.30 -23.02 -23.77
CA SER A 166 10.64 -22.79 -24.29
C SER A 166 11.46 -24.08 -24.27
N SER A 167 11.66 -24.65 -25.46
CA SER A 167 12.94 -25.15 -25.98
C SER A 167 14.01 -25.59 -24.97
N SER A 168 14.18 -26.91 -24.83
CA SER A 168 15.47 -27.51 -24.50
C SER A 168 15.72 -28.72 -25.39
N SER A 169 16.77 -28.62 -26.19
CA SER A 169 17.25 -29.55 -27.22
C SER A 169 18.06 -30.71 -26.61
N SER A 170 17.77 -31.96 -27.02
CA SER A 170 18.79 -33.01 -27.17
C SER A 170 18.26 -34.18 -28.04
N SER A 171 19.05 -34.52 -29.07
CA SER A 171 18.88 -35.60 -30.06
C SER A 171 18.69 -37.01 -29.46
N GLU A 172 17.97 -37.90 -30.16
CA GLU A 172 18.49 -38.94 -31.07
C GLU A 172 17.35 -39.61 -31.88
N GLU A 173 17.68 -40.06 -33.09
CA GLU A 173 16.79 -40.61 -34.12
C GLU A 173 16.18 -41.98 -33.76
N HIS A 174 14.88 -42.16 -34.05
CA HIS A 174 14.33 -43.15 -35.00
C HIS A 174 12.79 -43.30 -34.84
N SER A 175 12.08 -43.03 -35.94
CA SER A 175 10.64 -43.18 -36.21
C SER A 175 10.07 -44.62 -36.00
N PRO A 176 8.75 -44.92 -36.10
CA PRO A 176 7.66 -44.11 -36.69
C PRO A 176 6.30 -44.08 -35.97
N LEU A 177 5.45 -43.25 -36.57
CA LEU A 177 4.06 -42.91 -36.31
C LEU A 177 3.12 -44.10 -36.06
N LEU A 178 2.06 -43.79 -35.27
CA LEU A 178 0.77 -44.45 -35.10
C LEU A 178 0.57 -45.23 -33.79
N SER A 179 0.03 -44.54 -32.78
CA SER A 179 -1.30 -44.83 -32.20
C SER A 179 -1.43 -44.11 -30.85
N LEU A 180 -2.48 -43.30 -30.77
CA LEU A 180 -2.99 -42.64 -29.56
C LEU A 180 -3.03 -43.62 -28.36
N PRO A 181 -2.28 -43.43 -27.27
CA PRO A 181 -2.64 -44.05 -26.01
C PRO A 181 -3.61 -43.10 -25.31
N HIS A 182 -4.82 -43.58 -25.03
CA HIS A 182 -5.68 -43.01 -24.00
C HIS A 182 -4.80 -42.63 -22.80
N ARG A 183 -4.68 -41.33 -22.52
CA ARG A 183 -4.07 -40.88 -21.28
C ARG A 183 -4.84 -41.57 -20.15
N ARG A 184 -4.20 -42.51 -19.46
CA ARG A 184 -4.62 -42.91 -18.12
C ARG A 184 -4.59 -41.64 -17.30
N GLU A 185 -5.77 -41.07 -17.11
CA GLU A 185 -5.99 -39.91 -16.27
C GLU A 185 -5.67 -40.37 -14.84
N VAL A 186 -4.45 -40.06 -14.39
CA VAL A 186 -4.12 -40.18 -12.98
C VAL A 186 -4.94 -39.09 -12.29
N ARG A 187 -6.11 -39.46 -11.76
CA ARG A 187 -6.83 -38.62 -10.81
C ARG A 187 -5.96 -38.50 -9.57
N PHE A 188 -5.26 -37.38 -9.45
CA PHE A 188 -4.69 -36.99 -8.18
C PHE A 188 -5.86 -36.83 -7.21
N LEU A 189 -5.82 -37.58 -6.11
CA LEU A 189 -6.71 -37.34 -4.98
C LEU A 189 -6.43 -35.90 -4.52
N GLU A 190 -7.48 -35.09 -4.46
CA GLU A 190 -7.40 -33.71 -3.98
C GLU A 190 -6.84 -33.73 -2.56
N LEU A 191 -5.59 -33.30 -2.39
CA LEU A 191 -4.97 -33.23 -1.08
C LEU A 191 -5.66 -32.14 -0.29
N GLN A 192 -6.49 -32.57 0.67
CA GLN A 192 -7.14 -31.70 1.63
C GLN A 192 -6.08 -30.84 2.33
N LYS A 193 -6.23 -29.52 2.20
CA LYS A 193 -5.34 -28.50 2.79
C LYS A 193 -5.50 -28.55 4.31
N ILE A 194 -4.67 -29.33 5.01
CA ILE A 194 -4.60 -29.32 6.48
C ILE A 194 -3.30 -28.64 6.89
N ALA A 195 -3.27 -27.30 6.85
CA ALA A 195 -2.39 -26.47 7.69
C ALA A 195 -2.60 -24.98 7.36
N SER A 196 -3.25 -24.30 8.31
CA SER A 196 -2.93 -22.95 8.83
C SER A 196 -4.22 -22.25 9.23
N SER A 197 -4.54 -22.41 10.51
CA SER A 197 -5.58 -21.71 11.24
C SER A 197 -5.34 -20.20 11.25
N SER A 198 -6.12 -19.46 10.46
CA SER A 198 -6.89 -18.28 10.89
C SER A 198 -7.51 -17.62 9.66
N GLY A 199 -8.84 -17.68 9.53
CA GLY A 199 -9.59 -16.91 8.53
C GLY A 199 -10.42 -17.72 7.51
N ALA A 200 -10.96 -18.89 7.86
CA ALA A 200 -11.84 -19.65 6.97
C ALA A 200 -13.30 -19.69 7.47
N ASN A 201 -13.94 -18.52 7.58
CA ASN A 201 -15.41 -18.47 7.58
C ASN A 201 -15.90 -18.47 6.12
N SER A 202 -15.73 -19.59 5.42
CA SER A 202 -16.46 -19.90 4.17
C SER A 202 -16.17 -21.34 3.74
N MET A 203 -16.50 -22.31 4.59
CA MET A 203 -16.46 -23.74 4.25
C MET A 203 -17.86 -24.33 4.41
N LEU A 204 -18.85 -23.73 3.73
CA LEU A 204 -20.02 -24.47 3.29
C LEU A 204 -19.78 -24.87 1.83
N PRO A 205 -19.78 -26.17 1.50
CA PRO A 205 -19.64 -26.66 0.13
C PRO A 205 -20.91 -26.27 -0.64
N GLY A 206 -20.89 -25.16 -1.36
CA GLY A 206 -22.04 -24.71 -2.14
C GLY A 206 -22.11 -23.22 -2.43
N SER A 207 -21.28 -22.38 -1.82
CA SER A 207 -21.18 -20.97 -2.25
C SER A 207 -20.28 -20.89 -3.49
N PRO A 208 -20.74 -20.31 -4.62
CA PRO A 208 -19.88 -20.13 -5.78
C PRO A 208 -18.67 -19.29 -5.37
N SER A 209 -17.47 -19.74 -5.74
CA SER A 209 -16.26 -18.97 -5.47
C SER A 209 -16.35 -17.61 -6.17
N SER A 210 -16.02 -16.52 -5.46
CA SER A 210 -15.92 -15.19 -6.06
C SER A 210 -14.66 -15.17 -6.94
N PRO A 211 -14.75 -14.75 -8.23
CA PRO A 211 -13.58 -14.61 -9.09
C PRO A 211 -12.48 -13.73 -8.49
N MET A 212 -12.87 -12.67 -7.77
CA MET A 212 -11.92 -11.81 -7.06
C MET A 212 -11.31 -12.53 -5.86
N GLY A 213 -12.13 -13.27 -5.11
CA GLY A 213 -11.66 -14.14 -4.03
C GLY A 213 -10.61 -15.14 -4.50
N ASP A 214 -10.81 -15.76 -5.67
CA ASP A 214 -9.90 -16.75 -6.24
C ASP A 214 -8.53 -16.12 -6.57
N VAL A 215 -8.51 -14.92 -7.18
CA VAL A 215 -7.26 -14.19 -7.45
C VAL A 215 -6.55 -13.78 -6.16
N MET A 216 -7.28 -13.25 -5.18
CA MET A 216 -6.70 -12.79 -3.90
C MET A 216 -6.18 -13.93 -3.02
N GLN A 217 -6.73 -15.14 -3.16
CA GLN A 217 -6.28 -16.33 -2.45
C GLN A 217 -5.11 -17.03 -3.14
N THR A 218 -4.66 -16.56 -4.31
CA THR A 218 -3.46 -17.11 -4.94
C THR A 218 -2.22 -16.88 -4.04
N PRO A 219 -1.32 -17.87 -3.91
CA PRO A 219 -0.09 -17.71 -3.13
C PRO A 219 0.75 -16.51 -3.57
N GLN A 220 0.77 -16.23 -4.88
CA GLN A 220 1.47 -15.07 -5.45
C GLN A 220 0.90 -13.74 -4.93
N PHE A 221 -0.43 -13.58 -4.95
CA PHE A 221 -1.07 -12.38 -4.43
C PHE A 221 -0.81 -12.20 -2.93
N GLN A 222 -1.02 -13.26 -2.14
CA GLN A 222 -0.82 -13.24 -0.70
C GLN A 222 0.63 -12.90 -0.33
N LEU A 223 1.61 -13.55 -0.98
CA LEU A 223 3.02 -13.29 -0.73
C LEU A 223 3.40 -11.85 -1.10
N ARG A 224 2.89 -11.31 -2.22
CA ARG A 224 3.14 -9.93 -2.62
C ARG A 224 2.53 -8.93 -1.64
N ARG A 225 1.30 -9.16 -1.20
CA ARG A 225 0.63 -8.35 -0.18
C ARG A 225 1.44 -8.33 1.12
N LEU A 226 1.84 -9.49 1.62
CA LEU A 226 2.64 -9.61 2.84
C LEU A 226 3.99 -8.88 2.70
N LYS A 227 4.68 -9.03 1.57
CA LYS A 227 5.94 -8.30 1.31
C LYS A 227 5.73 -6.78 1.34
N LYS A 228 4.63 -6.28 0.76
CA LYS A 228 4.31 -4.84 0.77
C LYS A 228 4.02 -4.34 2.19
N GLN A 229 3.21 -5.07 2.96
CA GLN A 229 2.91 -4.73 4.35
C GLN A 229 4.17 -4.74 5.22
N LEU A 230 5.05 -5.74 5.04
CA LEU A 230 6.31 -5.84 5.76
C LEU A 230 7.28 -4.70 5.44
N ALA A 231 7.28 -4.18 4.21
CA ALA A 231 8.06 -3.00 3.85
C ALA A 231 7.58 -1.75 4.60
N VAL A 232 6.26 -1.53 4.66
CA VAL A 232 5.65 -0.41 5.40
C VAL A 232 5.96 -0.51 6.90
N GLU A 233 5.84 -1.70 7.49
CA GLU A 233 6.18 -1.89 8.91
C GLU A 233 7.66 -1.63 9.22
N ARG A 234 8.57 -1.91 8.27
CA ARG A 234 9.99 -1.58 8.42
C ARG A 234 10.26 -0.08 8.42
N GLU A 235 9.60 0.64 7.53
CA GLU A 235 9.66 2.11 7.44
C GLU A 235 9.12 2.75 8.72
N ASN A 236 7.96 2.29 9.21
CA ASN A 236 7.38 2.74 10.48
C ASN A 236 8.30 2.47 11.67
N ARG A 237 8.95 1.30 11.73
CA ARG A 237 9.95 1.01 12.77
C ARG A 237 11.15 1.95 12.69
N GLU A 238 11.63 2.27 11.49
CA GLU A 238 12.77 3.18 11.29
C GLU A 238 12.42 4.61 11.75
N GLU A 239 11.22 5.08 11.43
CA GLU A 239 10.70 6.37 11.91
C GLU A 239 10.63 6.42 13.44
N LEU A 240 10.04 5.39 14.07
CA LEU A 240 9.99 5.28 15.53
C LEU A 240 11.39 5.18 16.19
N GLU A 241 12.36 4.55 15.53
CA GLU A 241 13.74 4.50 16.02
C GLU A 241 14.41 5.88 16.02
N VAL A 242 14.12 6.71 15.01
CA VAL A 242 14.59 8.11 14.96
C VAL A 242 13.94 8.93 16.07
N GLU A 243 12.62 8.88 16.20
CA GLU A 243 11.90 9.60 17.27
C GLU A 243 12.39 9.20 18.67
N LEU A 244 12.64 7.91 18.89
CA LEU A 244 13.17 7.41 20.16
C LEU A 244 14.57 7.96 20.43
N ALA A 245 15.44 7.99 19.43
CA ALA A 245 16.80 8.54 19.57
C ALA A 245 16.77 10.04 19.91
N GLU A 246 15.86 10.79 19.27
CA GLU A 246 15.64 12.22 19.57
C GLU A 246 15.10 12.43 20.98
N SER A 247 14.15 11.60 21.41
CA SER A 247 13.60 11.64 22.77
C SER A 247 14.66 11.32 23.83
N CYS A 248 15.47 10.27 23.62
CA CYS A 248 16.60 9.96 24.51
C CYS A 248 17.60 11.11 24.59
N LYS A 249 17.93 11.74 23.46
CA LYS A 249 18.80 12.92 23.44
C LYS A 249 18.21 14.06 24.27
N LEU A 250 16.92 14.37 24.09
CA LEU A 250 16.25 15.41 24.86
C LEU A 250 16.24 15.10 26.37
N ILE A 251 15.99 13.84 26.75
CA ILE A 251 16.04 13.40 28.15
C ILE A 251 17.43 13.64 28.74
N THR A 252 18.49 13.21 28.05
CA THR A 252 19.87 13.40 28.54
C THR A 252 20.25 14.88 28.70
N GLU A 253 19.78 15.76 27.81
CA GLU A 253 19.97 17.21 27.93
C GLU A 253 19.26 17.76 29.18
N LYS A 254 18.02 17.33 29.42
CA LYS A 254 17.24 17.73 30.60
C LYS A 254 17.85 17.19 31.89
N GLU A 255 18.33 15.96 31.92
CA GLU A 255 19.05 15.38 33.06
C GLU A 255 20.34 16.15 33.36
N ALA A 256 21.09 16.55 32.33
CA ALA A 256 22.27 17.40 32.50
C ALA A 256 21.91 18.78 33.10
N GLN A 257 20.83 19.40 32.62
CA GLN A 257 20.32 20.67 33.15
C GLN A 257 19.90 20.55 34.63
N ILE A 258 19.15 19.49 34.98
CA ILE A 258 18.73 19.20 36.35
C ILE A 258 19.96 19.01 37.24
N THR A 259 20.95 18.23 36.80
CA THR A 259 22.20 18.00 37.54
C THR A 259 22.94 19.30 37.80
N MET A 260 23.03 20.18 36.79
CA MET A 260 23.65 21.50 36.94
C MET A 260 22.90 22.38 37.96
N MET A 261 21.57 22.37 37.93
CA MET A 261 20.76 23.11 38.89
C MET A 261 20.90 22.55 40.31
N GLN A 262 20.93 21.23 40.47
CA GLN A 262 21.12 20.58 41.76
C GLN A 262 22.48 20.96 42.36
N GLN A 263 23.56 20.91 41.59
CA GLN A 263 24.89 21.35 42.03
C GLN A 263 24.91 22.82 42.48
N ARG A 264 24.16 23.70 41.79
CA ARG A 264 24.02 25.11 42.21
C ARG A 264 23.28 25.24 43.52
N ILE A 265 22.19 24.50 43.71
CA ILE A 265 21.41 24.46 44.95
C ILE A 265 22.28 23.98 46.10
N ASP A 266 23.00 22.87 45.94
CA ASP A 266 23.87 22.29 46.97
C ASP A 266 24.98 23.27 47.38
N ARG A 267 25.57 23.97 46.40
CA ARG A 267 26.57 25.02 46.67
C ARG A 267 25.99 26.21 47.43
N LEU A 268 24.78 26.65 47.08
CA LEU A 268 24.08 27.72 47.79
C LEU A 268 23.72 27.30 49.22
N ALA A 269 23.27 26.07 49.42
CA ALA A 269 22.96 25.52 50.74
C ALA A 269 24.20 25.51 51.65
N LEU A 270 25.35 25.04 51.14
CA LEU A 270 26.62 25.04 51.89
C LEU A 270 27.10 26.44 52.26
N LEU A 271 26.93 27.43 51.37
CA LEU A 271 27.29 28.82 51.67
C LEU A 271 26.38 29.43 52.74
N ASN A 272 25.08 29.10 52.69
CA ASN A 272 24.09 29.58 53.65
C ASN A 272 24.32 28.96 55.04
N GLU A 273 24.65 27.66 55.10
CA GLU A 273 25.01 26.97 56.35
C GLU A 273 26.28 27.56 56.99
N LYS A 274 27.30 27.87 56.19
CA LYS A 274 28.51 28.56 56.68
C LYS A 274 28.20 29.97 57.20
N GLN A 275 27.38 30.74 56.49
CA GLN A 275 26.96 32.06 56.98
C GLN A 275 26.13 31.97 58.26
N ALA A 276 25.28 30.96 58.40
CA ALA A 276 24.52 30.73 59.62
C ALA A 276 25.40 30.32 60.80
N ALA A 277 26.48 29.56 60.56
CA ALA A 277 27.46 29.17 61.58
C ALA A 277 28.43 30.31 61.96
N ASP A 278 28.77 31.18 61.02
CA ASP A 278 29.65 32.34 61.22
C ASP A 278 28.90 33.59 61.71
N GLN A 279 27.56 33.58 61.74
CA GLN A 279 26.79 34.65 62.37
C GLN A 279 26.90 34.52 63.90
N PRO A 280 27.43 35.54 64.62
CA PRO A 280 27.27 35.60 66.07
C PRO A 280 25.78 35.61 66.43
N GLU A 281 25.41 35.13 67.63
CA GLU A 281 24.04 35.22 68.17
C GLU A 281 23.46 36.60 67.80
N PRO A 282 22.23 36.68 67.27
CA PRO A 282 21.65 37.97 66.90
C PRO A 282 21.79 38.89 68.11
N LYS A 283 22.28 40.13 67.94
CA LYS A 283 22.50 41.08 69.04
C LYS A 283 21.32 41.18 70.01
N GLU A 284 20.10 40.95 69.53
CA GLU A 284 18.89 40.87 70.36
C GLU A 284 18.92 39.73 71.40
N MET A 285 19.48 38.56 71.08
CA MET A 285 19.69 37.43 72.01
C MET A 285 20.85 37.69 72.97
N GLU A 286 21.90 38.37 72.51
CA GLU A 286 23.06 38.77 73.33
C GLU A 286 22.63 39.84 74.36
N ASP A 287 21.88 40.87 73.93
CA ASP A 287 21.29 41.90 74.78
C ASP A 287 20.28 41.33 75.80
N LEU A 288 19.57 40.25 75.46
CA LEU A 288 18.63 39.57 76.36
C LEU A 288 19.33 38.69 77.41
N ARG A 289 20.51 38.14 77.11
CA ARG A 289 21.37 37.47 78.10
C ARG A 289 21.99 38.48 79.06
N GLU A 290 22.56 39.56 78.53
CA GLU A 290 23.25 40.57 79.34
C GLU A 290 22.28 41.31 80.30
N LYS A 291 20.99 41.38 79.95
CA LYS A 291 19.93 41.91 80.83
C LYS A 291 19.37 40.90 81.85
N ASN A 292 19.74 39.62 81.77
CA ASN A 292 19.31 38.57 82.71
C ASN A 292 20.42 38.10 83.67
N GLU A 293 21.65 38.59 83.53
CA GLU A 293 22.70 38.52 84.57
C GLU A 293 22.60 39.72 85.54
#